data_AF-A0A4W3GX26-F1
#
_entry.id   AF-A0A4W3GX26-F1
#
_cell.length_a   1.000
_cell.length_b   1.000
_cell.length_c   1.000
_cell.angle_alpha   90.00
_cell.angle_beta   90.00
_cell.angle_gamma   90.00
#
_symmetry.space_group_name_H-M   'P 1'
#
loop_
_entity.id
_entity.type
_entity.pdbx_description
1 polymer ?
#
loop_
_entity_poly.entity_id
_entity_poly.type
_entity_poly.pdbx_seq_one_letter_code
_entity_poly.pdbx_strand_id
1 'polypeptide(L)'
;LSFSFDIYRKVPKDLTQPTYTGAFISVCCCLFMLFLFLSELTGFITTEIVNELYVDDPDKESGGKIEVKLNISLPSLPCDVVGLDIQDEMGRHEVGHIDNSMKVPLNNGLGCRFEGKFNINKVPGNFHVSTHSATAQPDNPDMTHTINKLTFGDRIEVKNVHGAFNALGGADKLSSNPLASHDYVLKIVPTVYEDIKQTQRFSYQYTVAHKEYVAYSHTGRIIPAIWFRYDLSPITVKYVERQPPLYRFITTICAIIGGTFTVAGIIDSCIFTASEAWKKIQLGKLH
;
A
#
# COMPACT_ATOMS: atom_id res chain seq x y z
N LEU A 1 -12.45 9.29 -54.10
CA LEU A 1 -13.37 10.02 -53.20
C LEU A 1 -12.53 10.77 -52.16
N SER A 2 -12.24 12.05 -52.39
CA SER A 2 -11.53 12.89 -51.42
C SER A 2 -12.57 13.73 -50.69
N PHE A 3 -12.94 13.31 -49.49
CA PHE A 3 -13.80 14.11 -48.61
C PHE A 3 -13.00 15.31 -48.10
N SER A 4 -13.18 16.46 -48.74
CA SER A 4 -12.68 17.74 -48.25
C SER A 4 -13.76 18.41 -47.40
N PHE A 5 -13.82 18.08 -46.11
CA PHE A 5 -14.58 18.87 -45.13
C PHE A 5 -13.78 20.13 -44.78
N ASP A 6 -13.85 21.15 -45.65
CA ASP A 6 -13.28 22.49 -45.38
C ASP A 6 -14.44 23.41 -44.95
N ILE A 7 -14.78 23.38 -43.65
CA ILE A 7 -15.93 24.09 -43.06
C ILE A 7 -15.68 25.61 -42.92
N TYR A 8 -14.42 26.05 -43.03
CA TYR A 8 -14.05 27.46 -42.87
C TYR A 8 -13.76 28.16 -44.20
N ARG A 9 -14.36 29.33 -44.40
CA ARG A 9 -14.09 30.22 -45.54
C ARG A 9 -12.65 30.74 -45.44
N LYS A 10 -11.77 30.31 -46.35
CA LYS A 10 -10.38 30.82 -46.43
C LYS A 10 -10.40 32.31 -46.74
N VAL A 11 -9.78 33.11 -45.88
CA VAL A 11 -9.58 34.53 -46.13
C VAL A 11 -8.54 34.67 -47.26
N PRO A 12 -8.77 35.52 -48.28
CA PRO A 12 -7.80 35.75 -49.34
C PRO A 12 -6.44 36.15 -48.77
N LYS A 13 -5.35 35.59 -49.32
CA LYS A 13 -3.98 35.84 -48.85
C LYS A 13 -3.61 37.34 -48.92
N ASP A 14 -4.26 38.10 -49.80
CA ASP A 14 -4.05 39.53 -49.98
C ASP A 14 -4.60 40.40 -48.83
N LEU A 15 -5.42 39.82 -47.93
CA LEU A 15 -5.99 40.48 -46.75
C LEU A 15 -5.34 40.02 -45.43
N THR A 16 -4.34 39.14 -45.49
CA THR A 16 -3.67 38.57 -44.32
C THR A 16 -2.18 38.88 -44.36
N GLN A 17 -1.71 39.78 -43.50
CA GLN A 17 -0.26 40.00 -43.32
C GLN A 17 0.27 39.09 -42.21
N PRO A 18 1.31 38.27 -42.47
CA PRO A 18 1.92 37.45 -41.43
C PRO A 18 2.64 38.34 -40.41
N THR A 19 2.31 38.19 -39.13
CA THR A 19 2.97 38.87 -38.02
C THR A 19 3.96 37.94 -37.31
N TYR A 20 5.15 38.44 -37.01
CA TYR A 20 6.18 37.68 -36.26
C TYR A 20 5.69 37.24 -34.88
N THR A 21 4.87 38.08 -34.22
CA THR A 21 4.22 37.77 -32.94
C THR A 21 3.24 36.61 -33.05
N GLY A 22 2.41 36.57 -34.10
CA GLY A 22 1.46 35.47 -34.33
C GLY A 22 2.17 34.14 -34.61
N ALA A 23 3.31 34.17 -35.32
CA ALA A 23 4.14 32.99 -35.54
C ALA A 23 4.73 32.43 -34.23
N PHE A 24 5.26 33.31 -33.36
CA PHE A 24 5.79 32.91 -32.06
C PHE A 24 4.70 32.28 -31.16
N ILE A 25 3.54 32.93 -31.05
CA ILE A 25 2.40 32.43 -30.26
C ILE A 25 1.97 31.04 -30.77
N SER A 26 1.87 30.87 -32.09
CA SER A 26 1.49 29.59 -32.70
C SER A 26 2.49 28.47 -32.37
N VAL A 27 3.79 28.75 -32.41
CA VAL A 27 4.83 27.77 -32.04
C VAL A 27 4.72 27.39 -30.56
N CYS A 28 4.55 28.36 -29.67
CA CYS A 28 4.36 28.11 -28.24
C CYS A 28 3.10 27.27 -27.97
N CYS A 29 1.98 27.57 -28.63
CA CYS A 29 0.74 26.79 -28.52
C CYS A 29 0.91 25.35 -29.00
N CYS A 30 1.63 25.12 -30.10
CA CYS A 30 1.92 23.77 -30.59
C CYS A 30 2.78 22.97 -29.60
N LEU A 31 3.82 23.58 -29.04
CA LEU A 31 4.67 22.92 -28.03
C LEU A 31 3.87 22.59 -26.76
N PHE A 32 3.00 23.49 -26.32
CA PHE A 32 2.14 23.28 -25.17
C PHE A 32 1.11 22.18 -25.40
N MET A 33 0.45 22.15 -26.57
CA MET A 33 -0.46 21.07 -26.95
C MET A 33 0.25 19.72 -27.01
N LEU A 34 1.46 19.67 -27.58
CA LEU A 34 2.27 18.45 -27.61
C LEU A 34 2.61 17.98 -26.19
N PHE A 35 3.01 18.89 -25.30
CA PHE A 35 3.30 18.57 -23.91
C PHE A 35 2.08 17.99 -23.19
N LEU A 36 0.91 18.64 -23.28
CA LEU A 36 -0.32 18.16 -22.66
C LEU A 36 -0.75 16.81 -23.24
N PHE A 37 -0.65 16.64 -24.56
CA PHE A 37 -0.95 15.37 -25.21
C PHE A 37 -0.04 14.24 -24.72
N LEU A 38 1.28 14.46 -24.65
CA LEU A 38 2.22 13.46 -24.15
C LEU A 38 1.96 13.13 -22.67
N SER A 39 1.58 14.13 -21.87
CA SER A 39 1.18 13.93 -20.47
C SER A 39 -0.06 13.05 -20.36
N GLU A 40 -1.14 13.36 -21.10
CA GLU A 40 -2.36 12.57 -21.11
C GLU A 40 -2.16 11.17 -21.70
N LEU A 41 -1.33 11.05 -22.74
CA LEU A 41 -0.98 9.76 -23.33
C LEU A 41 -0.25 8.87 -22.30
N THR A 42 0.67 9.46 -21.55
CA THR A 42 1.36 8.74 -20.47
C THR A 42 0.36 8.33 -19.39
N GLY A 43 -0.54 9.24 -18.97
CA GLY A 43 -1.60 8.96 -18.00
C GLY A 43 -2.59 7.87 -18.46
N PHE A 44 -2.91 7.84 -19.75
CA PHE A 44 -3.79 6.83 -20.35
C PHE A 44 -3.14 5.44 -20.38
N ILE A 45 -1.83 5.38 -20.62
CA ILE A 45 -1.07 4.13 -20.66
C ILE A 45 -0.79 3.60 -19.24
N THR A 46 -0.69 4.48 -18.25
CA THR A 46 -0.52 4.07 -16.85
C THR A 46 -1.80 3.47 -16.27
N THR A 47 -1.66 2.36 -15.55
CA THR A 47 -2.75 1.71 -14.82
C THR A 47 -3.02 2.40 -13.49
N GLU A 48 -4.30 2.47 -13.11
CA GLU A 48 -4.74 3.00 -11.82
C GLU A 48 -5.18 1.86 -10.91
N ILE A 49 -4.78 1.91 -9.64
CA ILE A 49 -5.23 0.94 -8.62
C ILE A 49 -6.43 1.55 -7.89
N VAL A 50 -7.57 0.88 -7.97
CA VAL A 50 -8.81 1.29 -7.28
C VAL A 50 -9.08 0.36 -6.11
N ASN A 51 -9.50 0.94 -4.98
CA ASN A 51 -9.80 0.18 -3.76
C ASN A 51 -11.32 -0.04 -3.65
N GLU A 52 -11.74 -1.30 -3.53
CA GLU A 52 -13.13 -1.68 -3.28
C GLU A 52 -13.22 -2.45 -1.96
N LEU A 53 -14.31 -2.26 -1.22
CA LEU A 53 -14.57 -2.96 0.04
C LEU A 53 -15.78 -3.86 -0.12
N TYR A 54 -15.66 -5.11 0.30
CA TYR A 54 -16.77 -6.08 0.26
C TYR A 54 -16.73 -7.04 1.46
N VAL A 55 -17.83 -7.76 1.66
CA VAL A 55 -18.01 -8.71 2.78
C VAL A 55 -18.13 -10.11 2.20
N ASP A 56 -16.99 -10.80 2.06
CA ASP A 56 -16.90 -12.23 1.77
C ASP A 56 -15.48 -12.70 2.10
N ASP A 57 -15.32 -13.99 2.38
CA ASP A 57 -13.98 -14.60 2.48
C ASP A 57 -13.40 -14.74 1.07
N PRO A 58 -12.32 -14.01 0.74
CA PRO A 58 -11.75 -14.04 -0.60
C PRO A 58 -11.05 -15.36 -0.93
N ASP A 59 -10.51 -16.04 0.09
CA ASP A 59 -9.61 -17.18 -0.08
C ASP A 59 -10.31 -18.48 0.33
N LYS A 60 -11.32 -18.88 -0.44
CA LYS A 60 -12.12 -20.09 -0.18
C LYS A 60 -11.30 -21.37 -0.41
N GLU A 61 -10.25 -21.31 -1.23
CA GLU A 61 -9.43 -22.47 -1.61
C GLU A 61 -8.43 -22.89 -0.53
N SER A 62 -8.01 -21.97 0.35
CA SER A 62 -7.11 -22.28 1.48
C SER A 62 -7.73 -23.17 2.58
N GLY A 63 -8.98 -23.63 2.40
CA GLY A 63 -9.62 -24.58 3.33
C GLY A 63 -9.82 -24.01 4.73
N GLY A 64 -10.05 -22.70 4.84
CA GLY A 64 -10.27 -22.02 6.12
C GLY A 64 -9.01 -21.78 6.95
N LYS A 65 -7.80 -21.86 6.36
CA LYS A 65 -6.54 -21.61 7.05
C LYS A 65 -5.84 -20.34 6.54
N ILE A 66 -4.93 -19.80 7.34
CA ILE A 66 -4.05 -18.68 6.98
C ILE A 66 -2.62 -19.08 7.33
N GLU A 67 -1.73 -18.96 6.37
CA GLU A 67 -0.29 -19.14 6.60
C GLU A 67 0.29 -17.94 7.36
N VAL A 68 1.02 -18.19 8.43
CA VAL A 68 1.67 -17.18 9.27
C VAL A 68 3.18 -17.37 9.19
N LYS A 69 3.90 -16.27 9.00
CA LYS A 69 5.37 -16.23 9.04
C LYS A 69 5.78 -15.27 10.15
N LEU A 70 6.36 -15.82 11.22
CA LEU A 70 6.88 -15.07 12.37
C LEU A 70 8.41 -15.12 12.36
N ASN A 71 9.05 -13.98 12.58
CA ASN A 71 10.48 -13.84 12.82
C ASN A 71 10.68 -12.89 14.01
N ILE A 72 11.17 -13.44 15.12
CA ILE A 72 11.32 -12.74 16.39
C ILE A 72 12.68 -13.10 17.02
N SER A 73 13.34 -12.10 17.58
CA SER A 73 14.62 -12.26 18.30
C SER A 73 14.41 -12.03 19.79
N LEU A 74 14.84 -12.97 20.62
CA LEU A 74 14.86 -12.89 22.08
C LEU A 74 16.32 -12.99 22.54
N PRO A 75 17.04 -11.86 22.78
CA PRO A 75 18.49 -11.89 23.01
C PRO A 75 18.92 -12.48 24.35
N SER A 76 18.00 -12.60 25.31
CA SER A 76 18.23 -13.10 26.67
C SER A 76 17.54 -14.44 26.96
N LEU A 77 17.01 -15.12 25.93
CA LEU A 77 16.32 -16.40 26.07
C LEU A 77 16.92 -17.47 25.13
N PRO A 78 17.51 -18.57 25.65
CA PRO A 78 18.11 -19.62 24.82
C PRO A 78 17.10 -20.37 23.93
N CYS A 79 17.55 -20.85 22.77
CA CYS A 79 16.69 -21.51 21.80
C CYS A 79 16.03 -22.82 22.29
N ASP A 80 16.68 -23.52 23.21
CA ASP A 80 16.21 -24.82 23.72
C ASP A 80 14.91 -24.68 24.52
N VAL A 81 14.67 -23.50 25.10
CA VAL A 81 13.47 -23.23 25.91
C VAL A 81 12.39 -22.46 25.16
N VAL A 82 12.68 -21.88 23.98
CA VAL A 82 11.70 -21.12 23.19
C VAL A 82 10.71 -22.05 22.50
N GLY A 83 9.42 -21.84 22.73
CA GLY A 83 8.31 -22.56 22.10
C GLY A 83 7.34 -21.64 21.38
N LEU A 84 6.60 -22.20 20.43
CA LEU A 84 5.42 -21.57 19.85
C LEU A 84 4.20 -22.43 20.17
N ASP A 85 3.20 -21.84 20.79
CA ASP A 85 1.94 -22.50 21.10
C ASP A 85 0.82 -21.85 20.28
N ILE A 86 -0.14 -22.65 19.80
CA ILE A 86 -1.27 -22.19 18.98
C ILE A 86 -2.57 -22.62 19.66
N GLN A 87 -3.51 -21.70 19.82
CA GLN A 87 -4.83 -21.96 20.40
C GLN A 87 -5.92 -21.18 19.67
N ASP A 88 -7.03 -21.82 19.34
CA ASP A 88 -8.18 -21.12 18.74
C ASP A 88 -9.52 -21.49 19.40
N GLU A 89 -10.57 -20.71 19.09
CA GLU A 89 -11.92 -20.92 19.62
C GLU A 89 -12.62 -22.17 19.04
N MET A 90 -12.10 -22.77 17.98
CA MET A 90 -12.57 -24.06 17.46
C MET A 90 -12.05 -25.26 18.27
N GLY A 91 -11.26 -25.00 19.33
CA GLY A 91 -10.74 -26.02 20.22
C GLY A 91 -9.40 -26.61 19.76
N ARG A 92 -8.74 -26.03 18.76
CA ARG A 92 -7.35 -26.40 18.45
C ARG A 92 -6.46 -25.91 19.57
N HIS A 93 -5.60 -26.80 20.06
CA HIS A 93 -4.55 -26.47 21.01
C HIS A 93 -3.31 -27.29 20.66
N GLU A 94 -2.29 -26.62 20.13
CA GLU A 94 -0.99 -27.20 19.81
C GLU A 94 0.07 -26.56 20.69
N VAL A 95 0.76 -27.38 21.48
CA VAL A 95 1.85 -26.95 22.37
C VAL A 95 3.18 -27.29 21.72
N GLY A 96 4.11 -26.35 21.68
CA GLY A 96 5.46 -26.57 21.14
C GLY A 96 5.46 -26.93 19.66
N HIS A 97 4.81 -26.13 18.83
CA HIS A 97 4.83 -26.28 17.38
C HIS A 97 6.27 -26.13 16.85
N ILE A 98 6.85 -27.24 16.39
CA ILE A 98 8.25 -27.33 15.91
C ILE A 98 8.31 -27.38 14.37
N ASP A 99 7.23 -27.75 13.70
CA ASP A 99 7.21 -27.93 12.25
C ASP A 99 7.53 -26.63 11.50
N ASN A 100 8.42 -26.72 10.50
CA ASN A 100 8.89 -25.58 9.72
C ASN A 100 9.36 -24.38 10.58
N SER A 101 9.92 -24.66 11.76
CA SER A 101 10.57 -23.68 12.61
C SER A 101 12.10 -23.75 12.48
N MET A 102 12.75 -22.59 12.50
CA MET A 102 14.19 -22.44 12.54
C MET A 102 14.56 -21.61 13.76
N LYS A 103 15.47 -22.14 14.57
CA LYS A 103 16.00 -21.49 15.75
C LYS A 103 17.48 -21.20 15.52
N VAL A 104 17.87 -19.93 15.55
CA VAL A 104 19.24 -19.48 15.36
C VAL A 104 19.76 -18.91 16.69
N PRO A 105 20.82 -19.47 17.29
CA PRO A 105 21.36 -18.95 18.53
C PRO A 105 21.92 -17.54 18.34
N LEU A 106 21.67 -16.67 19.31
CA LEU A 106 22.19 -15.31 19.40
C LEU A 106 23.11 -15.19 20.61
N ASN A 107 24.00 -14.19 20.63
CA ASN A 107 24.84 -13.86 21.79
C ASN A 107 25.58 -15.08 22.37
N ASN A 108 26.26 -15.85 21.51
CA ASN A 108 26.96 -17.09 21.90
C ASN A 108 26.05 -18.14 22.58
N GLY A 109 24.76 -18.17 22.23
CA GLY A 109 23.78 -19.14 22.76
C GLY A 109 22.93 -18.64 23.92
N LEU A 110 23.15 -17.40 24.39
CA LEU A 110 22.33 -16.78 25.43
C LEU A 110 20.94 -16.33 24.94
N GLY A 111 20.82 -16.08 23.64
CA GLY A 111 19.57 -15.67 23.00
C GLY A 111 19.16 -16.57 21.85
N CYS A 112 17.97 -16.31 21.32
CA CYS A 112 17.42 -17.04 20.20
C CYS A 112 16.72 -16.12 19.20
N ARG A 113 17.00 -16.31 17.92
CA ARG A 113 16.14 -15.87 16.83
C ARG A 113 15.27 -17.03 16.40
N PHE A 114 13.97 -16.89 16.59
CA PHE A 114 12.96 -17.86 16.23
C PHE A 114 12.26 -17.42 14.93
N GLU A 115 12.29 -18.29 13.93
CA GLU A 115 11.56 -18.15 12.69
C GLU A 115 10.57 -19.31 12.55
N GLY A 116 9.28 -19.01 12.49
CA GLY A 116 8.22 -20.01 12.38
C GLY A 116 7.36 -19.79 11.15
N LYS A 117 7.05 -20.88 10.44
CA LYS A 117 6.08 -20.89 9.34
C LYS A 117 4.98 -21.92 9.64
N PHE A 118 3.81 -21.45 10.02
CA PHE A 118 2.70 -22.29 10.51
C PHE A 118 1.35 -21.81 9.98
N ASN A 119 0.31 -22.65 10.09
CA ASN A 119 -1.04 -22.29 9.66
C ASN A 119 -1.95 -22.07 10.87
N ILE A 120 -2.75 -21.02 10.85
CA ILE A 120 -3.83 -20.74 11.82
C ILE A 120 -5.18 -20.92 11.15
N ASN A 121 -6.23 -21.21 11.91
CA ASN A 121 -7.59 -21.26 11.39
C ASN A 121 -8.16 -19.84 11.24
N LYS A 122 -9.07 -19.64 10.27
CA LYS A 122 -9.83 -18.38 10.05
C LYS A 122 -10.92 -18.16 11.10
N VAL A 123 -10.58 -18.31 12.37
CA VAL A 123 -11.43 -18.04 13.53
C VAL A 123 -10.61 -17.30 14.58
N PRO A 124 -11.23 -16.52 15.47
CA PRO A 124 -10.52 -15.86 16.54
C PRO A 124 -9.68 -16.86 17.35
N GLY A 125 -8.48 -16.41 17.74
CA GLY A 125 -7.51 -17.27 18.42
C GLY A 125 -6.27 -16.53 18.86
N ASN A 126 -5.26 -17.29 19.26
CA ASN A 126 -3.95 -16.76 19.58
C ASN A 126 -2.86 -17.75 19.21
N PHE A 127 -1.69 -17.23 18.88
CA PHE A 127 -0.45 -17.97 19.00
C PHE A 127 0.47 -17.20 19.91
N HIS A 128 1.32 -17.88 20.65
CA HIS A 128 2.19 -17.21 21.60
C HIS A 128 3.55 -17.87 21.68
N VAL A 129 4.58 -17.04 21.85
CA VAL A 129 5.95 -17.48 22.09
C VAL A 129 6.15 -17.55 23.59
N SER A 130 6.50 -18.72 24.09
CA SER A 130 6.56 -19.02 25.52
C SER A 130 7.72 -19.97 25.83
N THR A 131 7.94 -20.25 27.12
CA THR A 131 8.82 -21.34 27.56
C THR A 131 8.08 -22.61 27.94
N HIS A 132 6.76 -22.68 27.68
CA HIS A 132 5.93 -23.80 28.15
C HIS A 132 6.28 -25.13 27.49
N SER A 133 6.74 -25.08 26.24
CA SER A 133 7.15 -26.27 25.48
C SER A 133 8.50 -26.86 25.89
N ALA A 134 9.25 -26.17 26.77
CA ALA A 134 10.56 -26.62 27.22
C ALA A 134 10.43 -27.79 28.21
N THR A 135 11.37 -28.75 28.15
CA THR A 135 11.42 -29.86 29.11
C THR A 135 11.64 -29.40 30.55
N ALA A 136 12.33 -28.27 30.73
CA ALA A 136 12.52 -27.60 32.01
C ALA A 136 12.29 -26.10 31.82
N GLN A 137 11.34 -25.54 32.58
CA GLN A 137 11.04 -24.11 32.52
C GLN A 137 12.09 -23.32 33.32
N PRO A 138 12.64 -22.24 32.76
CA PRO A 138 13.52 -21.34 33.50
C PRO A 138 12.74 -20.62 34.61
N ASP A 139 13.39 -20.33 35.74
CA ASP A 139 12.75 -19.65 36.87
C ASP A 139 12.41 -18.19 36.57
N ASN A 140 13.28 -17.50 35.80
CA ASN A 140 13.13 -16.09 35.43
C ASN A 140 13.36 -15.90 33.91
N PRO A 141 12.40 -16.29 33.06
CA PRO A 141 12.51 -16.09 31.62
C PRO A 141 12.42 -14.60 31.27
N ASP A 142 13.43 -14.11 30.53
CA ASP A 142 13.43 -12.76 29.96
C ASP A 142 12.69 -12.77 28.61
N MET A 143 11.57 -12.05 28.54
CA MET A 143 10.69 -11.94 27.37
C MET A 143 10.92 -10.65 26.57
N THR A 144 11.99 -9.90 26.85
CA THR A 144 12.41 -8.80 25.99
C THR A 144 12.76 -9.31 24.60
N HIS A 145 12.31 -8.60 23.57
CA HIS A 145 12.38 -9.11 22.20
C HIS A 145 12.34 -8.02 21.13
N THR A 146 12.69 -8.42 19.91
CA THR A 146 12.52 -7.62 18.68
C THR A 146 11.74 -8.45 17.66
N ILE A 147 10.64 -7.91 17.14
CA ILE A 147 9.86 -8.55 16.09
C ILE A 147 10.37 -8.06 14.74
N ASN A 148 11.08 -8.93 14.02
CA ASN A 148 11.62 -8.58 12.71
C ASN A 148 10.53 -8.63 11.63
N LYS A 149 9.66 -9.64 11.71
CA LYS A 149 8.60 -9.86 10.73
C LYS A 149 7.44 -10.64 11.34
N LEU A 150 6.22 -10.18 11.08
CA LEU A 150 5.01 -10.98 11.22
C LEU A 150 4.12 -10.71 10.01
N THR A 151 3.87 -11.75 9.21
CA THR A 151 3.04 -11.63 8.00
C THR A 151 2.05 -12.78 7.90
N PHE A 152 0.89 -12.50 7.32
CA PHE A 152 -0.22 -13.42 7.14
C PHE A 152 -0.50 -13.59 5.63
N GLY A 153 -0.56 -14.84 5.16
CA GLY A 153 -0.69 -15.20 3.76
C GLY A 153 0.57 -14.96 2.93
N ASP A 154 0.37 -14.87 1.61
CA ASP A 154 1.44 -14.58 0.66
C ASP A 154 1.77 -13.09 0.62
N ARG A 155 3.05 -12.77 0.37
CA ARG A 155 3.47 -11.38 0.25
C ARG A 155 3.01 -10.85 -1.11
N ILE A 156 2.07 -9.92 -1.08
CA ILE A 156 1.77 -9.05 -2.21
C ILE A 156 2.83 -7.94 -2.22
N GLU A 157 3.96 -8.17 -2.90
CA GLU A 157 4.94 -7.11 -3.21
C GLU A 157 4.50 -6.33 -4.44
N VAL A 158 3.35 -5.66 -4.36
CA VAL A 158 2.85 -4.82 -5.45
C VAL A 158 3.36 -3.40 -5.24
N LYS A 159 4.08 -2.89 -6.25
CA LYS A 159 4.49 -1.49 -6.32
C LYS A 159 3.24 -0.60 -6.16
N ASN A 160 3.29 0.36 -5.24
CA ASN A 160 2.23 1.35 -4.96
C ASN A 160 1.02 0.88 -4.13
N VAL A 161 1.03 -0.33 -3.54
CA VAL A 161 0.06 -0.68 -2.50
C VAL A 161 0.67 -0.42 -1.12
N HIS A 162 0.32 0.72 -0.53
CA HIS A 162 0.67 1.02 0.86
C HIS A 162 -0.32 0.33 1.79
N GLY A 163 0.14 -0.74 2.45
CA GLY A 163 -0.68 -1.52 3.38
C GLY A 163 0.10 -2.00 4.59
N ALA A 164 -0.62 -2.25 5.68
CA ALA A 164 -0.06 -2.71 6.95
C ALA A 164 0.15 -4.24 6.96
N PHE A 165 0.93 -4.75 5.99
CA PHE A 165 1.19 -6.19 5.84
C PHE A 165 2.23 -6.74 6.83
N ASN A 166 3.02 -5.87 7.46
CA ASN A 166 4.03 -6.21 8.46
C ASN A 166 4.09 -5.09 9.51
N ALA A 167 2.96 -4.76 10.13
CA ALA A 167 2.81 -3.63 11.05
C ALA A 167 3.72 -3.72 12.29
N LEU A 168 4.12 -4.94 12.67
CA LEU A 168 5.07 -5.20 13.77
C LEU A 168 6.53 -5.33 13.31
N GLY A 169 6.81 -5.12 12.01
CA GLY A 169 8.17 -5.19 11.49
C GLY A 169 9.07 -4.12 12.12
N GLY A 170 10.10 -4.57 12.84
CA GLY A 170 11.02 -3.70 13.57
C GLY A 170 10.52 -3.25 14.95
N ALA A 171 9.45 -3.86 15.49
CA ALA A 171 8.99 -3.55 16.84
C ALA A 171 10.02 -4.02 17.88
N ASP A 172 10.48 -3.10 18.72
CA ASP A 172 11.52 -3.32 19.73
C ASP A 172 10.94 -3.18 21.14
N LYS A 173 11.21 -4.19 21.99
CA LYS A 173 10.86 -4.26 23.42
C LYS A 173 12.05 -4.64 24.31
N LEU A 174 13.27 -4.31 23.88
CA LEU A 174 14.50 -4.59 24.63
C LEU A 174 14.62 -3.82 25.95
N SER A 175 13.91 -2.70 26.10
CA SER A 175 13.89 -1.88 27.33
C SER A 175 12.70 -2.16 28.26
N SER A 176 11.85 -3.13 27.93
CA SER A 176 10.69 -3.51 28.75
C SER A 176 11.11 -4.33 29.98
N ASN A 177 10.17 -4.59 30.89
CA ASN A 177 10.45 -5.46 32.03
C ASN A 177 10.67 -6.92 31.54
N PRO A 178 11.81 -7.56 31.88
CA PRO A 178 12.11 -8.94 31.47
C PRO A 178 11.02 -9.97 31.78
N LEU A 179 10.34 -9.81 32.92
CA LEU A 179 9.32 -10.75 33.40
C LEU A 179 7.90 -10.37 32.94
N ALA A 180 7.75 -9.34 32.10
CA ALA A 180 6.45 -8.94 31.59
C ALA A 180 5.99 -9.85 30.43
N SER A 181 4.69 -10.10 30.42
CA SER A 181 3.99 -10.61 29.25
C SER A 181 3.69 -9.48 28.28
N HIS A 182 3.76 -9.79 26.99
CA HIS A 182 3.48 -8.86 25.91
C HIS A 182 2.26 -9.35 25.13
N ASP A 183 1.15 -8.62 25.21
CA ASP A 183 -0.07 -8.92 24.46
C ASP A 183 -0.17 -8.02 23.24
N TYR A 184 -0.04 -8.63 22.07
CA TYR A 184 -0.32 -8.03 20.77
C TYR A 184 -1.70 -8.47 20.31
N VAL A 185 -2.65 -7.53 20.29
CA VAL A 185 -4.00 -7.74 19.77
C VAL A 185 -4.02 -7.32 18.31
N LEU A 186 -4.23 -8.29 17.42
CA LEU A 186 -4.16 -8.16 15.98
C LEU A 186 -5.56 -8.21 15.38
N LYS A 187 -5.93 -7.20 14.59
CA LYS A 187 -7.15 -7.26 13.76
C LYS A 187 -6.74 -7.51 12.31
N ILE A 188 -6.95 -8.74 11.84
CA ILE A 188 -6.54 -9.20 10.51
C ILE A 188 -7.62 -8.82 9.49
N VAL A 189 -7.23 -8.22 8.38
CA VAL A 189 -8.10 -7.78 7.29
C VAL A 189 -7.67 -8.49 6.00
N PRO A 190 -8.53 -9.38 5.45
CA PRO A 190 -8.26 -10.01 4.16
C PRO A 190 -8.09 -8.96 3.07
N THR A 191 -7.10 -9.16 2.21
CA THR A 191 -6.73 -8.26 1.13
C THR A 191 -6.54 -9.03 -0.16
N VAL A 192 -7.23 -8.61 -1.20
CA VAL A 192 -7.14 -9.19 -2.54
C VAL A 192 -6.52 -8.18 -3.47
N TYR A 193 -5.58 -8.62 -4.29
CA TYR A 193 -5.10 -7.85 -5.43
C TYR A 193 -5.53 -8.55 -6.71
N GLU A 194 -6.21 -7.83 -7.59
CA GLU A 194 -6.66 -8.31 -8.88
C GLU A 194 -5.95 -7.53 -9.98
N ASP A 195 -5.16 -8.25 -10.78
CA ASP A 195 -4.46 -7.67 -11.92
C ASP A 195 -5.41 -7.43 -13.11
N ILE A 196 -4.92 -6.76 -14.15
CA ILE A 196 -5.70 -6.51 -15.37
C ILE A 196 -6.13 -7.78 -16.11
N LYS A 197 -5.47 -8.91 -15.84
CA LYS A 197 -5.79 -10.24 -16.40
C LYS A 197 -6.79 -11.01 -15.53
N GLN A 198 -7.34 -10.37 -14.49
CA GLN A 198 -8.23 -10.98 -13.50
C GLN A 198 -7.57 -12.09 -12.66
N THR A 199 -6.24 -12.11 -12.58
CA THR A 199 -5.50 -12.98 -11.67
C THR A 199 -5.59 -12.39 -10.27
N GLN A 200 -6.14 -13.16 -9.34
CA GLN A 200 -6.29 -12.76 -7.95
C GLN A 200 -5.12 -13.26 -7.11
N ARG A 201 -4.63 -12.42 -6.21
CA ARG A 201 -3.63 -12.76 -5.19
C ARG A 201 -4.17 -12.38 -3.82
N PHE A 202 -4.04 -13.30 -2.87
CA PHE A 202 -4.57 -13.15 -1.52
C PHE A 202 -3.44 -12.85 -0.52
N SER A 203 -3.67 -11.86 0.33
CA SER A 203 -2.80 -11.48 1.44
C SER A 203 -3.66 -10.97 2.58
N TYR A 204 -3.05 -10.73 3.73
CA TYR A 204 -3.75 -10.18 4.88
C TYR A 204 -2.97 -9.00 5.44
N GLN A 205 -3.68 -7.90 5.64
CA GLN A 205 -3.19 -6.75 6.41
C GLN A 205 -3.61 -6.92 7.86
N TYR A 206 -2.95 -6.23 8.78
CA TYR A 206 -3.42 -6.22 10.16
C TYR A 206 -3.07 -4.92 10.87
N THR A 207 -3.92 -4.55 11.82
CA THR A 207 -3.59 -3.52 12.81
C THR A 207 -3.19 -4.17 14.13
N VAL A 208 -2.45 -3.44 14.95
CA VAL A 208 -1.95 -3.96 16.23
C VAL A 208 -2.18 -2.98 17.36
N ALA A 209 -2.63 -3.50 18.49
CA ALA A 209 -2.58 -2.86 19.79
C ALA A 209 -1.66 -3.67 20.71
N HIS A 210 -0.83 -2.99 21.51
CA HIS A 210 0.13 -3.63 22.42
C HIS A 210 -0.21 -3.31 23.88
N LYS A 211 -0.14 -4.32 24.74
CA LYS A 211 -0.25 -4.21 26.19
C LYS A 211 0.90 -4.97 26.85
N GLU A 212 1.48 -4.39 27.89
CA GLU A 212 2.52 -5.00 28.73
C GLU A 212 2.00 -5.17 30.15
N TYR A 213 2.19 -6.34 30.76
CA TYR A 213 1.78 -6.60 32.14
C TYR A 213 2.55 -7.77 32.76
N VAL A 214 2.65 -7.79 34.09
CA VAL A 214 3.19 -8.94 34.84
C VAL A 214 2.00 -9.65 35.50
N ALA A 215 1.84 -10.94 35.22
CA ALA A 215 0.80 -11.77 35.83
C ALA A 215 1.42 -12.85 36.72
N TYR A 216 0.88 -12.97 37.93
CA TYR A 216 1.26 -14.01 38.88
C TYR A 216 0.28 -15.18 38.76
N SER A 217 0.80 -16.40 38.63
CA SER A 217 -0.02 -17.60 38.70
C SER A 217 -0.51 -17.85 40.13
N HIS A 218 -1.49 -18.75 40.31
CA HIS A 218 -1.96 -19.18 41.63
C HIS A 218 -0.85 -19.77 42.52
N THR A 219 0.24 -20.26 41.92
CA THR A 219 1.41 -20.78 42.65
C THR A 219 2.44 -19.69 42.96
N GLY A 220 2.14 -18.42 42.67
CA GLY A 220 3.06 -17.28 42.81
C GLY A 220 4.16 -17.23 41.76
N ARG A 221 4.16 -18.15 40.77
CA ARG A 221 5.14 -18.17 39.67
C ARG A 221 4.68 -17.23 38.57
N ILE A 222 5.62 -16.45 38.02
CA ILE A 222 5.36 -15.64 36.83
C ILE A 222 5.65 -16.54 35.63
N ILE A 223 4.68 -16.67 34.73
CA ILE A 223 4.86 -17.44 33.50
C ILE A 223 4.59 -16.50 32.32
N PRO A 224 5.58 -15.69 31.95
CA PRO A 224 5.38 -14.68 30.94
C PRO A 224 5.42 -15.31 29.56
N ALA A 225 4.73 -14.67 28.61
CA ALA A 225 4.75 -15.06 27.21
C ALA A 225 4.48 -13.85 26.32
N ILE A 226 4.79 -14.02 25.04
CA ILE A 226 4.55 -13.03 23.99
C ILE A 226 3.34 -13.51 23.20
N TRP A 227 2.18 -12.93 23.47
CA TRP A 227 0.90 -13.33 22.90
C TRP A 227 0.58 -12.54 21.65
N PHE A 228 0.18 -13.25 20.59
CA PHE A 228 -0.41 -12.70 19.38
C PHE A 228 -1.86 -13.16 19.31
N ARG A 229 -2.74 -12.37 19.91
CA ARG A 229 -4.19 -12.59 19.87
C ARG A 229 -4.71 -12.03 18.57
N TYR A 230 -5.39 -12.83 17.76
CA TYR A 230 -5.86 -12.40 16.46
C TYR A 230 -7.37 -12.59 16.32
N ASP A 231 -7.98 -11.65 15.61
CA ASP A 231 -9.39 -11.67 15.22
C ASP A 231 -9.49 -11.23 13.75
N LEU A 232 -10.43 -11.80 13.00
CA LEU A 232 -10.62 -11.49 11.58
C LEU A 232 -11.66 -10.38 11.41
N SER A 233 -11.39 -9.46 10.50
CA SER A 233 -12.37 -8.49 10.03
C SER A 233 -13.31 -9.16 9.03
N PRO A 234 -14.64 -8.92 9.12
CA PRO A 234 -15.58 -9.41 8.12
C PRO A 234 -15.49 -8.64 6.79
N ILE A 235 -14.71 -7.56 6.74
CA ILE A 235 -14.52 -6.73 5.55
C ILE A 235 -13.22 -7.12 4.85
N THR A 236 -13.29 -7.27 3.53
CA THR A 236 -12.17 -7.55 2.63
C THR A 236 -11.85 -6.33 1.79
N VAL A 237 -10.56 -6.03 1.65
CA VAL A 237 -10.05 -4.93 0.80
C VAL A 237 -9.61 -5.49 -0.55
N LYS A 238 -10.24 -5.05 -1.64
CA LYS A 238 -9.89 -5.40 -3.01
C LYS A 238 -9.12 -4.26 -3.67
N TYR A 239 -7.90 -4.51 -4.10
CA TYR A 239 -7.12 -3.63 -4.98
C TYR A 239 -7.27 -4.13 -6.40
N VAL A 240 -7.92 -3.35 -7.27
CA VAL A 240 -8.17 -3.72 -8.66
C VAL A 240 -7.38 -2.80 -9.58
N GLU A 241 -6.59 -3.38 -10.48
CA GLU A 241 -5.96 -2.62 -11.56
C GLU A 241 -6.97 -2.32 -12.66
N ARG A 242 -7.22 -1.03 -12.89
CA ARG A 242 -8.09 -0.56 -13.97
C ARG A 242 -7.31 0.28 -14.96
N GLN A 243 -7.60 0.08 -16.24
CA GLN A 243 -7.20 1.02 -17.28
C GLN A 243 -8.30 2.06 -17.50
N PRO A 244 -7.93 3.33 -17.72
CA PRO A 244 -8.89 4.33 -18.11
C PRO A 244 -9.54 3.94 -19.45
N PRO A 245 -10.86 4.10 -19.60
CA PRO A 245 -11.53 3.77 -20.85
C PRO A 245 -11.19 4.78 -21.95
N LEU A 246 -11.16 4.33 -23.21
CA LEU A 246 -10.77 5.13 -24.39
C LEU A 246 -11.54 6.44 -24.53
N TYR A 247 -12.82 6.49 -24.14
CA TYR A 247 -13.61 7.72 -24.24
C TYR A 247 -13.01 8.84 -23.39
N ARG A 248 -12.41 8.53 -22.24
CA ARG A 248 -11.78 9.52 -21.34
C ARG A 248 -10.59 10.18 -22.01
N PHE A 249 -9.84 9.43 -22.81
CA PHE A 249 -8.72 9.95 -23.60
C PHE A 249 -9.18 10.81 -24.78
N ILE A 250 -10.24 10.38 -25.48
CA ILE A 250 -10.79 11.15 -26.61
C ILE A 250 -11.36 12.49 -26.12
N THR A 251 -12.11 12.50 -25.02
CA THR A 251 -12.68 13.74 -24.49
C THR A 251 -11.62 14.71 -23.97
N THR A 252 -10.53 14.22 -23.38
CA THR A 252 -9.39 15.06 -22.95
C THR A 252 -8.63 15.66 -24.13
N ILE A 253 -8.41 14.91 -25.22
CA ILE A 253 -7.84 15.46 -26.46
C ILE A 253 -8.71 16.61 -26.99
N CYS A 254 -10.03 16.41 -27.08
CA CYS A 254 -10.95 17.46 -27.51
C CYS A 254 -10.86 18.70 -26.62
N ALA A 255 -10.73 18.52 -25.30
CA ALA A 255 -10.56 19.61 -24.35
C ALA A 255 -9.22 20.37 -24.52
N ILE A 256 -8.11 19.65 -24.75
CA ILE A 256 -6.78 20.26 -25.00
C ILE A 256 -6.83 21.13 -26.26
N ILE A 257 -7.38 20.59 -27.36
CA ILE A 257 -7.48 21.31 -28.63
C ILE A 257 -8.39 22.53 -28.48
N GLY A 258 -9.62 22.35 -28.00
CA GLY A 258 -10.59 23.44 -27.84
C GLY A 258 -10.13 24.51 -26.84
N GLY A 259 -9.54 24.09 -25.72
CA GLY A 259 -8.99 24.99 -24.71
C GLY A 259 -7.83 25.83 -25.23
N THR A 260 -6.89 25.22 -25.96
CA THR A 260 -5.73 25.95 -26.49
C THR A 260 -6.15 26.98 -27.53
N PHE A 261 -7.05 26.64 -28.46
CA PHE A 261 -7.55 27.59 -29.45
C PHE A 261 -8.28 28.78 -28.82
N THR A 262 -9.08 28.51 -27.79
CA THR A 262 -9.81 29.57 -27.06
C THR A 262 -8.83 30.53 -26.36
N VAL A 263 -7.84 29.99 -25.66
CA VAL A 263 -6.83 30.79 -24.95
C VAL A 263 -5.95 31.58 -25.93
N ALA A 264 -5.50 30.96 -27.02
CA ALA A 264 -4.71 31.64 -28.04
C ALA A 264 -5.46 32.82 -28.66
N GLY A 265 -6.76 32.67 -28.95
CA GLY A 265 -7.60 33.75 -29.48
C GLY A 265 -7.79 34.90 -28.49
N ILE A 266 -7.92 34.62 -27.19
CA ILE A 266 -8.00 35.65 -26.15
C ILE A 266 -6.67 36.41 -26.06
N ILE A 267 -5.54 35.70 -26.04
CA ILE A 267 -4.21 36.30 -25.98
C ILE A 267 -3.95 37.20 -27.19
N ASP A 268 -4.25 36.72 -28.40
CA ASP A 268 -4.09 37.51 -29.62
C ASP A 268 -4.94 38.78 -29.59
N SER A 269 -6.21 38.68 -29.16
CA SER A 269 -7.12 39.82 -29.01
C SER A 269 -6.60 40.85 -28.00
N CYS A 270 -6.06 40.39 -26.86
CA CYS A 270 -5.46 41.26 -25.85
C CYS A 270 -4.20 41.96 -26.36
N ILE A 271 -3.31 41.22 -27.04
CA ILE A 271 -2.07 41.78 -27.62
C ILE A 271 -2.39 42.80 -28.70
N PHE A 272 -3.34 42.51 -29.58
CA PHE A 272 -3.77 43.43 -30.63
C PHE A 272 -4.31 44.73 -30.02
N THR A 273 -5.24 44.62 -29.06
CA THR A 273 -5.82 45.78 -28.36
C THR A 273 -4.77 46.60 -27.63
N ALA A 274 -3.82 45.94 -26.94
CA ALA A 274 -2.72 46.60 -26.26
C ALA A 274 -1.77 47.31 -27.24
N SER A 275 -1.49 46.70 -28.39
CA SER A 275 -0.65 47.30 -29.43
C SER A 275 -1.29 48.55 -30.03
N GLU A 276 -2.61 48.52 -30.30
CA GLU A 276 -3.34 49.69 -30.79
C GLU A 276 -3.41 50.80 -29.74
N ALA A 277 -3.65 50.46 -28.47
CA ALA A 277 -3.65 51.40 -27.36
C ALA A 277 -2.28 52.08 -27.21
N TRP A 278 -1.19 51.31 -27.27
CA TRP A 278 0.18 51.83 -27.20
C TRP A 278 0.51 52.76 -28.38
N LYS A 279 0.05 52.40 -29.58
CA LYS A 279 0.22 53.23 -30.79
C LYS A 279 -0.54 54.56 -30.67
N LYS A 280 -1.74 54.54 -30.07
CA LYS A 280 -2.51 55.75 -29.76
C LYS A 280 -1.83 56.63 -28.71
N ILE A 281 -1.19 56.04 -27.69
CA ILE A 281 -0.38 56.74 -26.67
C ILE A 281 0.82 57.45 -27.34
N GLN A 282 1.58 56.74 -28.18
CA GLN A 282 2.75 57.33 -28.86
C GLN A 282 2.40 58.46 -29.83
N LEU A 283 1.22 58.41 -30.46
CA LEU A 283 0.76 59.44 -31.38
C LEU A 283 0.12 60.66 -30.67
N GLY A 284 0.13 60.70 -29.32
CA GLY A 284 -0.41 61.81 -28.55
C GLY A 284 -1.93 62.02 -28.71
N LYS A 285 -2.66 60.99 -29.15
CA LYS A 285 -4.09 61.04 -29.46
C LYS A 285 -4.99 60.46 -28.35
N LEU A 286 -4.46 60.21 -27.15
CA LEU A 286 -5.33 60.02 -25.99
C LEU A 286 -5.79 61.38 -25.51
N HIS A 287 -7.02 61.71 -25.86
CA HIS A 287 -7.82 62.69 -25.16
C HIS A 287 -9.03 61.98 -24.54
#